data_AF-A0A968WUG2-F1
#
_entry.id   AF-A0A968WUG2-F1
#
_cell.length_a   1.000
_cell.length_b   1.000
_cell.length_c   1.000
_cell.angle_alpha   90.00
_cell.angle_beta   90.00
_cell.angle_gamma   90.00
#
_symmetry.space_group_name_H-M   'P 1'
#
loop_
_entity.id
_entity.type
_entity.pdbx_description
1 polymer ?
#
loop_
_entity_poly.entity_id
_entity_poly.type
_entity_poly.pdbx_seq_one_letter_code
_entity_poly.pdbx_strand_id
1 'polypeptide(L)'
;MTRQKEKDEVPKPVAPVIREANIVIDGKTISYKATTGKLQLKDDAGKARASIFHVSYERTDIKYAVTRPVMFAFNGGPGSSAVWLHIGVLGPKILKLDGDGTSPPLPPTLVTDNPLSILDVCDLVLLIRFPRATAGLKKM
;
A
#
# COMPACT_ATOMS: atom_id res chain seq x y z
N MET A 1 -31.35 -20.28 12.59
CA MET A 1 -30.18 -19.44 12.92
C MET A 1 -30.33 -18.09 12.24
N THR A 2 -30.67 -17.06 13.02
CA THR A 2 -30.97 -15.71 12.52
C THR A 2 -29.65 -14.99 12.24
N ARG A 3 -29.38 -14.67 10.97
CA ARG A 3 -28.23 -13.84 10.56
C ARG A 3 -28.44 -12.45 11.15
N GLN A 4 -27.67 -12.09 12.18
CA GLN A 4 -27.64 -10.73 12.69
C GLN A 4 -27.23 -9.80 11.54
N LYS A 5 -28.08 -8.82 11.23
CA LYS A 5 -27.71 -7.69 10.37
C LYS A 5 -26.66 -6.89 11.16
N GLU A 6 -25.40 -7.01 10.77
CA GLU A 6 -24.40 -5.99 11.11
C GLU A 6 -24.95 -4.64 10.66
N LYS A 7 -25.13 -3.71 11.61
CA LYS A 7 -25.42 -2.32 11.27
C LYS A 7 -24.23 -1.82 10.46
N ASP A 8 -24.48 -1.35 9.24
CA ASP A 8 -23.50 -0.68 8.37
C ASP A 8 -23.03 0.63 9.04
N GLU A 9 -22.22 0.52 10.08
CA GLU A 9 -21.57 1.65 10.73
C GLU A 9 -20.38 2.07 9.87
N VAL A 10 -20.34 3.35 9.49
CA VAL A 10 -19.20 3.91 8.75
C VAL A 10 -17.94 3.72 9.61
N PRO A 11 -16.89 3.04 9.11
CA PRO A 11 -15.67 2.86 9.88
C PRO A 11 -15.12 4.21 10.30
N LYS A 12 -14.86 4.40 11.60
CA LYS A 12 -14.20 5.62 12.10
C LYS A 12 -12.81 5.75 11.45
N PRO A 13 -12.35 6.97 11.11
CA PRO A 13 -11.01 7.17 10.58
C PRO A 13 -9.97 6.64 11.57
N VAL A 14 -9.15 5.69 11.13
CA VAL A 14 -7.98 5.23 11.90
C VAL A 14 -6.80 6.06 11.46
N ALA A 15 -6.07 6.63 12.42
CA ALA A 15 -4.85 7.36 12.13
C ALA A 15 -3.84 6.46 11.40
N PRO A 16 -3.10 7.00 10.41
CA PRO A 16 -2.08 6.22 9.73
C PRO A 16 -0.98 5.80 10.70
N VAL A 17 -0.43 4.60 10.50
CA VAL A 17 0.75 4.12 11.22
C VAL A 17 1.99 4.50 10.44
N ILE A 18 2.94 5.13 11.11
CA ILE A 18 4.18 5.62 10.51
C ILE A 18 5.36 4.89 11.14
N ARG A 19 6.33 4.49 10.31
CA ARG A 19 7.60 3.90 10.72
C ARG A 19 8.74 4.48 9.92
N GLU A 20 9.85 4.78 10.58
CA GLU A 20 11.10 5.15 9.92
C GLU A 20 12.00 3.93 9.79
N ALA A 21 12.73 3.85 8.69
CA ALA A 21 13.63 2.74 8.37
C ALA A 21 14.72 3.19 7.38
N ASN A 22 15.66 2.30 7.12
CA ASN A 22 16.73 2.50 6.15
C ASN A 22 16.81 1.29 5.20
N ILE A 23 17.30 1.53 3.99
CA ILE A 23 17.61 0.51 2.99
C ILE A 23 18.91 0.87 2.28
N VAL A 24 19.65 -0.12 1.78
CA VAL A 24 20.77 0.09 0.86
C VAL A 24 20.32 -0.18 -0.57
N ILE A 25 20.36 0.85 -1.42
CA ILE A 25 20.05 0.78 -2.85
C ILE A 25 21.27 1.29 -3.60
N ASP A 26 21.80 0.51 -4.54
CA ASP A 26 23.02 0.83 -5.30
C ASP A 26 24.20 1.29 -4.40
N GLY A 27 24.41 0.58 -3.29
CA GLY A 27 25.47 0.87 -2.31
C GLY A 27 25.25 2.13 -1.45
N LYS A 28 24.14 2.85 -1.61
CA LYS A 28 23.79 4.05 -0.83
C LYS A 28 22.72 3.73 0.19
N THR A 29 22.96 4.13 1.44
CA THR A 29 21.93 4.08 2.48
C THR A 29 20.90 5.18 2.22
N ILE A 30 19.63 4.79 2.16
CA ILE A 30 18.49 5.67 1.99
C ILE A 30 17.62 5.56 3.23
N SER A 31 17.41 6.68 3.91
CA SER A 31 16.47 6.79 5.01
C SER A 31 15.09 7.10 4.46
N TYR A 32 14.07 6.42 4.98
CA TYR A 32 12.71 6.59 4.52
C TYR A 32 11.69 6.41 5.64
N LYS A 33 10.52 6.98 5.38
CA LYS A 33 9.33 6.88 6.21
C LYS A 33 8.29 6.04 5.48
N ALA A 34 7.86 4.94 6.10
CA ALA A 34 6.78 4.10 5.67
C ALA A 34 5.48 4.49 6.38
N THR A 35 4.43 4.79 5.63
CA THR A 35 3.11 5.15 6.17
C THR A 35 2.07 4.16 5.67
N THR A 36 1.32 3.55 6.57
CA THR A 36 0.17 2.69 6.24
C THR A 36 -1.12 3.33 6.74
N GLY A 37 -2.17 3.33 5.94
CA GLY A 37 -3.40 4.04 6.32
C GLY A 37 -4.59 3.74 5.44
N LYS A 38 -5.73 4.32 5.83
CA LYS A 38 -6.97 4.30 5.04
C LYS A 38 -7.39 5.73 4.73
N LEU A 39 -7.47 6.08 3.45
CA LEU A 39 -8.04 7.33 2.98
C LEU A 39 -9.56 7.16 2.84
N GLN A 40 -10.35 7.96 3.56
CA GLN A 40 -11.81 7.97 3.39
C GLN A 40 -12.22 8.85 2.22
N LEU A 41 -12.98 8.27 1.29
CA LEU A 41 -13.65 8.99 0.23
C LEU A 41 -15.06 9.34 0.69
N LYS A 42 -15.40 10.62 0.65
CA LYS A 42 -16.71 11.15 1.02
C LYS A 42 -17.54 11.45 -0.24
N ASP A 43 -18.86 11.40 -0.12
CA ASP A 43 -19.78 11.94 -1.12
C ASP A 43 -19.95 13.45 -0.96
N ASP A 44 -20.75 14.06 -1.84
CA ASP A 44 -21.02 15.50 -1.85
C ASP A 44 -21.71 16.00 -0.57
N ALA A 45 -22.37 15.10 0.18
CA ALA A 45 -22.97 15.38 1.48
C ALA A 45 -21.98 15.19 2.65
N GLY A 46 -20.72 14.87 2.36
CA GLY A 46 -19.67 14.64 3.36
C GLY A 46 -19.73 13.27 4.03
N LYS A 47 -20.61 12.37 3.60
CA LYS A 47 -20.74 11.02 4.16
C LYS A 47 -19.71 10.08 3.52
N ALA A 48 -19.07 9.24 4.33
CA ALA A 48 -18.10 8.28 3.80
C ALA A 48 -18.78 7.28 2.86
N ARG A 49 -18.22 7.17 1.65
CA ARG A 49 -18.70 6.33 0.55
C ARG A 49 -17.77 5.13 0.31
N ALA A 50 -16.48 5.30 0.54
CA ALA A 50 -15.48 4.25 0.39
C ALA A 50 -14.22 4.56 1.21
N SER A 51 -13.34 3.56 1.37
CA SER A 51 -12.00 3.74 1.92
C SER A 51 -10.95 3.10 1.02
N ILE A 52 -9.84 3.78 0.79
CA ILE A 52 -8.67 3.23 0.10
C ILE A 52 -7.61 2.90 1.13
N PHE A 53 -7.18 1.65 1.20
CA PHE A 53 -5.98 1.30 1.97
C PHE A 53 -4.74 1.63 1.13
N HIS A 54 -3.74 2.23 1.77
CA HIS A 54 -2.49 2.57 1.10
C HIS A 54 -1.29 2.24 1.97
N VAL A 55 -0.17 2.00 1.30
CA VAL A 55 1.17 2.01 1.88
C VAL A 55 1.99 3.02 1.09
N SER A 56 2.60 4.00 1.74
CA SER A 56 3.51 4.95 1.10
C SER A 56 4.91 4.89 1.69
N TYR A 57 5.89 5.21 0.86
CA TYR A 57 7.30 5.31 1.21
C TYR A 57 7.83 6.65 0.75
N GLU A 58 8.31 7.45 1.69
CA GLU A 58 8.85 8.78 1.46
C GLU A 58 10.33 8.80 1.87
N ARG A 59 11.23 9.20 0.98
CA ARG A 59 12.64 9.36 1.31
C ARG A 59 12.86 10.59 2.20
N THR A 60 13.63 10.47 3.27
CA THR A 60 13.77 11.52 4.31
C THR A 60 15.16 12.16 4.42
N ASP A 61 16.19 11.57 3.83
CA ASP A 61 17.59 12.04 3.85
C ASP A 61 17.92 13.10 2.78
N ILE A 62 16.92 13.90 2.37
CA ILE A 62 17.00 14.81 1.23
C ILE A 62 16.69 16.25 1.63
N LYS A 63 17.46 17.20 1.09
CA LYS A 63 17.29 18.64 1.41
C LYS A 63 16.06 19.26 0.73
N TYR A 64 15.71 18.80 -0.47
CA TYR A 64 14.62 19.36 -1.28
C TYR A 64 13.59 18.27 -1.62
N ALA A 65 12.76 17.90 -0.65
CA ALA A 65 11.72 16.89 -0.84
C ALA A 65 10.69 17.29 -1.92
N VAL A 66 10.41 18.59 -2.07
CA VAL A 66 9.37 19.13 -2.97
C VAL A 66 9.62 18.89 -4.46
N THR A 67 10.84 18.54 -4.87
CA THR A 67 11.19 18.27 -6.28
C THR A 67 11.20 16.80 -6.63
N ARG A 68 11.02 15.89 -5.67
CA ARG A 68 11.02 14.45 -5.96
C ARG A 68 9.70 14.05 -6.62
N PRO A 69 9.75 13.26 -7.70
CA PRO A 69 8.54 12.67 -8.26
C PRO A 69 7.84 11.76 -7.25
N VAL A 70 6.52 11.66 -7.36
CA VAL A 70 5.71 10.69 -6.63
C VAL A 70 5.12 9.71 -7.62
N MET A 71 5.37 8.41 -7.42
CA MET A 71 4.80 7.35 -8.23
C MET A 71 3.62 6.69 -7.51
N PHE A 72 2.46 6.71 -8.17
CA PHE A 72 1.28 5.96 -7.74
C PHE A 72 1.23 4.62 -8.44
N ALA A 73 1.29 3.54 -7.67
CA ALA A 73 1.31 2.17 -8.16
C ALA A 73 -0.02 1.46 -7.86
N PHE A 74 -0.64 0.95 -8.92
CA PHE A 74 -1.90 0.21 -8.87
C PHE A 74 -1.69 -1.15 -9.53
N ASN A 75 -2.15 -2.22 -8.88
CA ASN A 75 -2.15 -3.51 -9.57
C ASN A 75 -3.26 -3.57 -10.62
N GLY A 76 -3.02 -4.36 -11.67
CA GLY A 76 -3.99 -4.61 -12.72
C GLY A 76 -5.06 -5.62 -12.32
N GLY A 77 -5.96 -5.91 -13.28
CA GLY A 77 -7.06 -6.88 -13.12
C GLY A 77 -8.18 -6.42 -12.17
N PRO A 78 -9.43 -6.85 -12.38
CA PRO A 78 -10.50 -6.56 -11.45
C PRO A 78 -10.35 -7.43 -10.19
N GLY A 79 -9.73 -6.90 -9.12
CA GLY A 79 -9.77 -7.52 -7.79
C GLY A 79 -8.42 -7.80 -7.16
N SER A 80 -7.33 -7.69 -7.91
CA SER A 80 -5.99 -8.00 -7.40
C SER A 80 -5.47 -6.91 -6.45
N SER A 81 -4.89 -7.34 -5.33
CA SER A 81 -4.22 -6.44 -4.39
C SER A 81 -2.89 -5.93 -4.97
N ALA A 82 -2.49 -4.70 -4.62
CA ALA A 82 -1.15 -4.16 -4.94
C ALA A 82 0.00 -4.79 -4.14
N VAL A 83 -0.26 -5.86 -3.39
CA VAL A 83 0.77 -6.64 -2.68
C VAL A 83 1.89 -7.11 -3.60
N TRP A 84 1.59 -7.52 -4.84
CA TRP A 84 2.61 -7.97 -5.79
C TRP A 84 3.54 -6.85 -6.26
N LEU A 85 3.02 -5.64 -6.44
CA LEU A 85 3.86 -4.47 -6.71
C LEU A 85 4.62 -4.04 -5.45
N HIS A 86 4.01 -4.22 -4.28
CA HIS A 86 4.58 -3.83 -3.00
C HIS A 86 5.79 -4.66 -2.61
N ILE A 87 5.64 -5.99 -2.49
CA ILE A 87 6.70 -6.91 -2.04
C ILE A 87 7.25 -7.80 -3.14
N GLY A 88 6.85 -7.59 -4.40
CA GLY A 88 7.39 -8.35 -5.54
C GLY A 88 8.24 -7.50 -6.49
N VAL A 89 8.11 -6.17 -6.48
CA VAL A 89 8.75 -5.30 -7.48
C VAL A 89 9.29 -3.99 -6.89
N LEU A 90 8.40 -3.10 -6.43
CA LEU A 90 8.72 -1.67 -6.26
C LEU A 90 9.16 -1.29 -4.84
N GLY A 91 8.61 -1.94 -3.83
CA GLY A 91 8.81 -1.54 -2.44
C GLY A 91 10.24 -1.79 -1.93
N PRO A 92 10.60 -1.18 -0.79
CA PRO A 92 11.93 -1.34 -0.17
C PRO A 92 12.16 -2.76 0.39
N LYS A 93 11.11 -3.57 0.47
CA LYS A 93 11.19 -4.97 0.87
C LYS A 93 10.67 -5.83 -0.26
N ILE A 94 11.31 -6.97 -0.51
CA ILE A 94 10.95 -7.92 -1.55
C ILE A 94 10.88 -9.34 -1.00
N LEU A 95 9.98 -10.14 -1.56
CA LEU A 95 9.86 -11.56 -1.29
C LEU A 95 11.09 -12.27 -1.86
N LYS A 96 11.79 -13.06 -1.04
CA LYS A 96 12.84 -13.94 -1.55
C LYS A 96 12.17 -15.12 -2.24
N LEU A 97 12.29 -15.17 -3.57
CA LEU A 97 11.89 -16.31 -4.38
C LEU A 97 13.16 -17.09 -4.74
N ASP A 98 13.15 -18.40 -4.49
CA ASP A 98 14.19 -19.28 -4.97
C ASP A 98 13.85 -19.70 -6.42
N GLY A 99 14.87 -19.80 -7.29
CA GLY A 99 14.70 -20.22 -8.69
C GLY A 99 14.40 -19.07 -9.66
N ASP A 100 13.74 -19.40 -10.77
CA ASP A 100 13.46 -18.49 -11.90
C ASP A 100 12.09 -17.79 -11.82
N GLY A 101 11.39 -17.93 -10.69
CA GLY A 101 10.05 -17.36 -10.48
C GLY A 101 8.90 -18.16 -11.09
N THR A 102 9.15 -19.34 -11.67
CA THR A 102 8.10 -20.23 -12.20
C THR A 102 7.50 -21.16 -11.15
N SER A 103 8.20 -21.36 -10.04
CA SER A 103 7.76 -22.20 -8.93
C SER A 103 7.16 -21.37 -7.80
N PRO A 104 6.03 -21.78 -7.22
CA PRO A 104 5.45 -21.08 -6.08
C PRO A 104 6.41 -21.13 -4.88
N PRO A 105 6.55 -20.04 -4.12
CA PRO A 105 7.42 -20.03 -2.95
C PRO A 105 6.90 -21.03 -1.90
N LEU A 106 7.81 -21.84 -1.35
CA LEU A 106 7.50 -22.74 -0.25
C LEU A 106 7.56 -21.97 1.08
N PRO A 107 6.62 -22.19 2.01
CA PRO A 107 6.72 -21.61 3.34
C PRO A 107 7.87 -22.25 4.13
N PRO A 108 8.57 -21.49 4.99
CA PRO A 108 8.36 -20.07 5.28
C PRO A 108 9.05 -19.17 4.25
N THR A 109 8.29 -18.29 3.58
CA THR A 109 8.87 -17.33 2.65
C THR A 109 9.40 -16.12 3.39
N LEU A 110 10.69 -15.81 3.22
CA LEU A 110 11.34 -14.69 3.88
C LEU A 110 11.21 -13.41 3.05
N VAL A 111 11.04 -12.29 3.74
CA VAL A 111 11.09 -10.95 3.16
C VAL A 111 12.48 -10.36 3.43
N THR A 112 13.12 -9.83 2.39
CA THR A 112 14.45 -9.22 2.45
C THR A 112 14.42 -7.77 1.96
N ASP A 113 15.53 -7.04 2.15
CA ASP A 113 15.73 -5.74 1.49
C ASP A 113 15.71 -5.88 -0.03
N ASN A 114 15.08 -4.90 -0.69
CA ASN A 114 15.05 -4.80 -2.14
C ASN A 114 16.13 -3.80 -2.61
N PRO A 115 17.32 -4.25 -3.02
CA PRO A 115 18.38 -3.36 -3.48
C PRO A 115 18.06 -2.68 -4.82
N LEU A 116 16.96 -3.07 -5.47
CA LEU A 116 16.46 -2.51 -6.73
C LEU A 116 15.15 -1.72 -6.54
N SER A 117 14.82 -1.35 -5.31
CA SER A 117 13.64 -0.51 -5.05
C SER A 117 13.81 0.84 -5.73
N ILE A 118 12.71 1.35 -6.30
CA ILE A 118 12.67 2.64 -6.99
C ILE A 118 12.76 3.87 -6.06
N LEU A 119 12.88 3.64 -4.75
CA LEU A 119 12.83 4.69 -3.73
C LEU A 119 14.01 5.67 -3.81
N ASP A 120 15.10 5.28 -4.45
CA ASP A 120 16.22 6.16 -4.78
C ASP A 120 15.86 7.23 -5.82
N VAL A 121 14.91 6.95 -6.71
CA VAL A 121 14.41 7.84 -7.76
C VAL A 121 13.19 8.66 -7.32
N CYS A 122 12.16 8.02 -6.75
CA CYS A 122 10.88 8.66 -6.44
C CYS A 122 10.25 8.16 -5.14
N ASP A 123 9.35 8.96 -4.56
CA ASP A 123 8.49 8.47 -3.47
C ASP A 123 7.39 7.57 -4.05
N LEU A 124 6.95 6.59 -3.26
CA LEU A 124 6.06 5.53 -3.72
C LEU A 124 4.75 5.52 -2.95
N VAL A 125 3.63 5.44 -3.66
CA VAL A 125 2.29 5.24 -3.09
C VAL A 125 1.66 4.00 -3.70
N LEU A 126 1.49 2.96 -2.90
CA LEU A 126 0.83 1.71 -3.29
C LEU A 126 -0.63 1.74 -2.84
N LEU A 127 -1.54 1.54 -3.78
CA LEU A 127 -2.98 1.59 -3.52
C LEU A 127 -3.56 0.18 -3.57
N ILE A 128 -4.12 -0.27 -2.44
CA ILE A 128 -4.70 -1.61 -2.29
C ILE A 128 -6.22 -1.50 -2.23
N ARG A 129 -6.88 -2.35 -3.01
CA ARG A 129 -8.31 -2.28 -3.33
C ARG A 129 -9.25 -2.34 -2.11
N PHE A 130 -10.36 -1.62 -2.30
CA PHE A 130 -11.56 -1.30 -1.51
C PHE A 130 -12.38 -2.47 -0.91
N PRO A 131 -12.86 -2.33 0.33
CA PRO A 131 -14.24 -2.63 0.67
C PRO A 131 -15.13 -1.42 0.33
N ARG A 132 -16.19 -1.63 -0.46
CA ARG A 132 -17.24 -0.61 -0.64
C ARG A 132 -18.02 -0.52 0.67
N ALA A 133 -18.28 0.69 1.18
CA ALA A 133 -19.24 0.83 2.26
C ALA A 133 -20.63 0.50 1.68
N THR A 134 -21.21 -0.64 2.06
CA THR A 134 -22.54 -1.07 1.62
C THR A 134 -23.64 -0.32 2.36
N ALA A 135 -23.63 1.01 2.34
CA ALA A 135 -24.79 1.76 2.81
C ALA A 135 -25.89 1.77 1.74
N GLY A 136 -26.72 0.72 1.73
CA GLY A 136 -28.11 0.76 1.25
C GLY A 136 -28.39 1.41 -0.12
N LEU A 137 -27.67 1.02 -1.18
CA LEU A 137 -28.08 1.37 -2.54
C LEU A 137 -29.31 0.52 -2.90
N LYS A 138 -30.53 1.05 -2.63
CA LYS A 138 -31.74 0.54 -3.30
C LYS A 138 -31.50 0.72 -4.80
N LYS A 139 -31.40 -0.39 -5.53
CA LYS A 139 -31.54 -0.40 -6.98
C LYS A 139 -32.89 0.26 -7.31
N MET A 140 -32.87 1.28 -8.16
CA MET A 140 -34.05 1.65 -8.95
C MET A 140 -34.23 0.62 -10.05
#